data_AF-A0A072N8K8-F1
#
_entry.id   AF-A0A072N8K8-F1
#
_cell.length_a   1.000
_cell.length_b   1.000
_cell.length_c   1.000
_cell.angle_alpha   90.00
_cell.angle_beta   90.00
_cell.angle_gamma   90.00
#
_symmetry.space_group_name_H-M   'P 1'
#
loop_
_entity.id
_entity.type
_entity.pdbx_description
1 polymer ?
#
loop_
_entity_poly.entity_id
_entity_poly.type
_entity_poly.pdbx_seq_one_letter_code
_entity_poly.pdbx_strand_id
1 'polypeptide(L)'
;MPSPLGAPPTYSTSATLGLALLAVVAALWHFTLGALDYVGSGRYPGLALLLLSGLLLVYGVLILIRYAEARDAMGDPQPRSAMYETPHEGRVPLVGLGLAGLLVLGDLAFALSGELPLWHAGGLLLALLLGRQAWRLRPVGEDN
;
A
#
# COMPACT_ATOMS: atom_id res chain seq x y z
N MET A 1 16.19 -6.70 29.57
CA MET A 1 15.70 -8.07 29.29
C MET A 1 14.81 -7.99 28.06
N PRO A 2 14.95 -8.87 27.06
CA PRO A 2 13.99 -8.94 25.97
C PRO A 2 12.59 -9.19 26.55
N SER A 3 11.58 -8.50 26.04
CA SER A 3 10.19 -8.72 26.44
C SER A 3 9.83 -10.19 26.18
N PRO A 4 9.15 -10.89 27.10
CA PRO A 4 8.69 -12.27 26.88
C PRO A 4 7.73 -12.40 25.68
N LEU A 5 7.32 -11.28 25.09
CA LEU A 5 6.43 -11.18 23.93
C LEU A 5 7.17 -10.95 22.59
N GLY A 6 8.51 -10.88 22.60
CA GLY A 6 9.30 -10.59 21.39
C GLY A 6 9.42 -9.09 21.07
N ALA A 7 9.94 -8.78 19.88
CA ALA A 7 10.01 -7.41 19.36
C ALA A 7 8.60 -6.93 18.94
N PRO A 8 8.30 -5.61 19.04
CA PRO A 8 7.03 -5.08 18.58
C PRO A 8 6.83 -5.36 17.08
N PRO A 9 5.63 -5.76 16.63
CA PRO A 9 5.40 -6.19 15.27
C PRO A 9 5.65 -5.06 14.28
N THR A 10 6.12 -5.42 13.08
CA THR A 10 6.34 -4.47 11.97
C THR A 10 5.08 -3.63 11.71
N TYR A 11 3.90 -4.22 11.91
CA TYR A 11 2.61 -3.56 11.75
C TYR A 11 2.31 -2.44 12.74
N SER A 12 2.97 -2.38 13.89
CA SER A 12 2.74 -1.35 14.93
C SER A 12 3.53 -0.06 14.71
N THR A 13 4.37 -0.02 13.67
CA THR A 13 5.30 1.08 13.41
C THR A 13 4.63 2.25 12.68
N SER A 14 5.16 3.46 12.88
CA SER A 14 4.75 4.65 12.13
C SER A 14 4.99 4.50 10.62
N ALA A 15 5.96 3.67 10.23
CA ALA A 15 6.24 3.37 8.84
C ALA A 15 5.10 2.57 8.19
N THR A 16 4.50 1.62 8.91
CA THR A 16 3.30 0.88 8.45
C THR A 16 2.08 1.78 8.36
N LEU A 17 1.87 2.65 9.36
CA LEU A 17 0.80 3.66 9.28
C LEU A 17 1.00 4.56 8.04
N GLY A 18 2.23 5.01 7.81
CA GLY A 18 2.59 5.79 6.63
C GLY A 18 2.30 5.06 5.32
N LEU A 19 2.62 3.77 5.24
CA LEU A 19 2.30 2.93 4.07
C LEU A 19 0.79 2.83 3.85
N ALA A 20 0.01 2.60 4.90
CA ALA A 20 -1.45 2.48 4.83
C ALA A 20 -2.10 3.78 4.34
N LEU A 21 -1.74 4.91 4.96
CA LEU A 21 -2.28 6.23 4.59
C LEU A 21 -1.88 6.61 3.17
N LEU A 22 -0.62 6.35 2.78
CA LEU A 22 -0.15 6.61 1.43
C LEU A 22 -0.88 5.74 0.39
N ALA A 23 -1.14 4.47 0.71
CA ALA A 23 -1.94 3.59 -0.15
C ALA A 23 -3.37 4.12 -0.33
N VAL A 24 -4.02 4.60 0.74
CA VAL A 24 -5.36 5.18 0.67
C VAL A 24 -5.36 6.45 -0.19
N VAL A 25 -4.42 7.37 0.05
CA VAL A 25 -4.31 8.61 -0.73
C VAL A 25 -4.03 8.32 -2.21
N ALA A 26 -3.08 7.42 -2.49
CA ALA A 26 -2.77 7.00 -3.85
C ALA A 26 -3.99 6.32 -4.51
N ALA A 27 -4.71 5.46 -3.80
CA ALA A 27 -5.91 4.83 -4.33
C ALA A 27 -6.99 5.84 -4.70
N LEU A 28 -7.28 6.82 -3.83
CA LEU A 28 -8.28 7.85 -4.11
C LEU A 28 -7.87 8.71 -5.32
N TRP A 29 -6.59 9.09 -5.40
CA TRP A 29 -6.05 9.85 -6.53
C TRP A 29 -6.22 9.10 -7.85
N HIS A 30 -5.75 7.86 -7.93
CA HIS A 30 -5.83 7.06 -9.16
C HIS A 30 -7.26 6.62 -9.48
N PHE A 31 -8.14 6.51 -8.49
CA PHE A 31 -9.57 6.29 -8.72
C PHE A 31 -10.19 7.50 -9.43
N THR A 32 -9.86 8.71 -9.00
CA THR A 32 -10.29 9.94 -9.69
C THR A 32 -9.76 9.98 -11.13
N LEU A 33 -8.47 9.68 -11.34
CA LEU A 33 -7.91 9.63 -12.69
C LEU A 33 -8.58 8.57 -13.56
N GLY A 34 -8.72 7.35 -13.05
CA GLY A 34 -9.39 6.26 -13.77
C GLY A 34 -10.83 6.61 -14.16
N ALA A 35 -11.56 7.34 -13.31
CA ALA A 35 -12.91 7.81 -13.63
C ALA A 35 -12.92 8.84 -14.76
N LEU A 36 -11.97 9.78 -14.75
CA LEU A 36 -11.83 10.79 -15.80
C LEU A 36 -11.39 10.14 -17.13
N ASP A 37 -10.40 9.25 -17.09
CA ASP A 37 -9.89 8.53 -18.26
C ASP A 37 -10.91 7.56 -18.84
N TYR A 38 -11.77 6.96 -18.00
CA TYR A 38 -12.87 6.12 -18.47
C TYR A 38 -13.81 6.88 -19.42
N VAL A 39 -13.99 8.18 -19.18
CA VAL A 39 -14.84 9.07 -19.98
C VAL A 39 -14.08 9.68 -21.16
N GLY A 40 -12.84 10.15 -20.95
CA GLY A 40 -12.07 10.90 -21.95
C GLY A 40 -11.08 10.06 -22.77
N SER A 41 -10.19 9.34 -22.10
CA SER A 41 -9.03 8.68 -22.73
C SER A 41 -9.30 7.25 -23.23
N GLY A 42 -10.35 6.59 -22.74
CA GLY A 42 -10.79 5.27 -23.18
C GLY A 42 -11.37 4.40 -22.05
N ARG A 43 -12.50 3.75 -22.34
CA ARG A 43 -13.26 2.97 -21.34
C ARG A 43 -12.46 1.85 -20.69
N TYR A 44 -11.79 1.00 -21.48
CA TYR A 44 -11.06 -0.14 -20.93
C TYR A 44 -9.83 0.25 -20.10
N PRO A 45 -8.93 1.14 -20.56
CA PRO A 45 -7.78 1.52 -19.76
C PRO A 45 -8.20 2.33 -18.51
N GLY A 46 -9.22 3.20 -18.61
CA GLY A 46 -9.76 3.90 -17.43
C GLY A 46 -10.40 2.94 -16.42
N LEU A 47 -11.13 1.92 -16.89
CA LEU A 47 -11.69 0.87 -16.03
C LEU A 47 -10.59 0.05 -15.35
N ALA A 48 -9.51 -0.28 -16.05
CA ALA A 48 -8.38 -0.99 -15.46
C ALA A 48 -7.75 -0.19 -14.31
N LEU A 49 -7.57 1.13 -14.49
CA LEU A 49 -7.05 2.00 -13.45
C LEU A 49 -8.01 2.12 -12.25
N LEU A 50 -9.32 2.20 -12.49
CA LEU A 50 -10.35 2.17 -11.44
C LEU A 50 -10.28 0.89 -10.59
N LEU A 51 -10.21 -0.27 -11.24
CA LEU A 51 -10.15 -1.57 -10.55
C LEU A 51 -8.85 -1.71 -9.75
N LEU A 52 -7.72 -1.32 -10.33
CA LEU A 52 -6.43 -1.32 -9.64
C LEU A 52 -6.44 -0.39 -8.43
N SER A 53 -7.05 0.78 -8.54
CA SER A 53 -7.23 1.73 -7.45
C SER A 53 -8.11 1.15 -6.34
N GLY A 54 -9.17 0.42 -6.70
CA GLY A 54 -10.00 -0.30 -5.73
C GLY A 54 -9.22 -1.37 -4.96
N LEU A 55 -8.38 -2.15 -5.64
CA LEU A 55 -7.50 -3.12 -4.98
C LEU A 55 -6.50 -2.43 -4.04
N LEU A 56 -5.93 -1.30 -4.44
CA LEU A 56 -5.02 -0.54 -3.59
C LEU A 56 -5.73 0.06 -2.37
N LEU A 57 -6.99 0.49 -2.52
CA LEU A 57 -7.79 0.98 -1.40
C LEU A 57 -8.02 -0.13 -0.37
N VAL A 58 -8.43 -1.32 -0.82
CA VAL A 58 -8.61 -2.49 0.06
C VAL A 58 -7.29 -2.82 0.77
N TYR A 59 -6.18 -2.84 0.04
CA TYR A 59 -4.85 -3.04 0.60
C TYR A 59 -4.54 -2.02 1.71
N GLY A 60 -4.72 -0.72 1.45
CA GLY A 60 -4.46 0.34 2.43
C GLY A 60 -5.34 0.24 3.68
N VAL A 61 -6.64 -0.03 3.51
CA VAL A 61 -7.60 -0.20 4.62
C VAL A 61 -7.24 -1.40 5.48
N LEU A 62 -6.92 -2.56 4.88
CA LEU A 62 -6.54 -3.75 5.63
C LEU A 62 -5.27 -3.54 6.45
N ILE A 63 -4.26 -2.84 5.91
CA ILE A 63 -3.05 -2.50 6.67
C ILE A 63 -3.38 -1.53 7.80
N LEU A 64 -4.25 -0.55 7.58
CA LEU A 64 -4.65 0.39 8.63
C LEU A 64 -5.36 -0.32 9.79
N ILE A 65 -6.25 -1.27 9.49
CA ILE A 65 -6.89 -2.12 10.50
C ILE A 65 -5.83 -2.92 11.27
N ARG A 66 -4.89 -3.55 10.57
CA ARG A 66 -3.79 -4.31 11.22
C ARG A 66 -2.90 -3.43 12.10
N TYR A 67 -2.62 -2.20 11.68
CA TYR A 67 -1.93 -1.22 12.51
C TYR A 67 -2.73 -0.91 13.79
N ALA A 68 -4.03 -0.65 13.67
CA ALA A 68 -4.88 -0.34 14.83
C ALA A 68 -4.97 -1.52 15.80
N GLU A 69 -5.19 -2.74 15.30
CA GLU A 69 -5.18 -3.98 16.10
C GLU A 69 -3.84 -4.17 16.82
N ALA A 70 -2.72 -3.94 16.14
CA ALA A 70 -1.39 -4.06 16.74
C ALA A 70 -1.14 -3.00 17.83
N ARG A 71 -1.65 -1.77 17.64
CA ARG A 71 -1.57 -0.70 18.66
C ARG A 71 -2.40 -1.00 19.90
N ASP A 72 -3.59 -1.55 19.72
CA ASP A 72 -4.50 -1.92 20.80
C ASP A 72 -3.92 -3.10 21.61
N ALA A 73 -3.42 -4.13 20.91
CA ALA A 73 -2.81 -5.31 21.54
C ALA A 73 -1.57 -4.97 22.40
N MET A 74 -0.79 -3.94 22.04
CA MET A 74 0.33 -3.48 22.86
C MET A 74 -0.10 -2.83 24.19
N GLY A 75 -1.37 -2.41 24.31
CA GLY A 75 -1.95 -1.87 25.54
C GLY A 75 -2.64 -2.92 26.41
N ASP A 76 -2.69 -4.18 25.98
CA ASP A 76 -3.38 -5.25 26.70
C ASP A 76 -2.63 -5.62 28.00
N PRO A 77 -3.25 -5.46 29.19
CA PRO A 77 -2.62 -5.84 30.46
C PRO A 77 -2.47 -7.36 30.65
N GLN A 78 -3.11 -8.19 29.81
CA GLN A 78 -3.02 -9.65 29.85
C GLN A 78 -2.90 -10.26 28.44
N PRO A 79 -1.74 -10.18 27.80
CA PRO A 79 -1.53 -10.69 26.45
C PRO A 79 -1.76 -12.21 26.41
N ARG A 80 -2.76 -12.65 25.63
CA ARG A 80 -3.22 -14.06 25.60
C ARG A 80 -2.51 -14.93 24.56
N SER A 81 -1.80 -14.34 23.61
CA SER A 81 -1.02 -15.05 22.60
C SER A 81 0.16 -14.20 22.13
N ALA A 82 1.26 -14.85 21.74
CA ALA A 82 2.25 -14.21 20.91
C ALA A 82 1.59 -13.95 19.54
N MET A 83 1.18 -12.71 19.28
CA MET A 83 0.52 -12.33 18.03
C MET A 83 1.47 -12.34 16.81
N TYR A 84 2.75 -12.68 17.00
CA TYR A 84 3.85 -11.97 16.34
C TYR A 84 4.82 -12.82 15.50
N GLU A 85 4.45 -14.06 15.13
CA GLU A 85 5.13 -14.84 14.09
C GLU A 85 4.11 -15.34 13.06
N THR A 86 3.60 -14.45 12.21
CA THR A 86 2.73 -14.88 11.09
C THR A 86 3.46 -14.75 9.76
N PRO A 87 3.52 -15.80 8.91
CA PRO A 87 4.17 -15.77 7.59
C PRO A 87 3.66 -14.68 6.64
N HIS A 88 2.55 -14.05 6.97
CA HIS A 88 1.91 -13.01 6.19
C HIS A 88 2.67 -11.66 6.27
N GLU A 89 3.51 -11.44 7.28
CA GLU A 89 4.31 -10.22 7.44
C GLU A 89 5.18 -9.89 6.23
N GLY A 90 5.82 -10.89 5.62
CA GLY A 90 6.64 -10.66 4.44
C GLY A 90 5.87 -10.43 3.15
N ARG A 91 4.60 -10.87 3.07
CA ARG A 91 3.80 -10.78 1.84
C ARG A 91 3.18 -9.39 1.66
N VAL A 92 2.84 -8.70 2.75
CA VAL A 92 2.23 -7.36 2.71
C VAL A 92 3.08 -6.33 1.94
N PRO A 93 4.39 -6.14 2.23
CA PRO A 93 5.21 -5.20 1.48
C PRO A 93 5.42 -5.63 0.02
N LEU A 94 5.46 -6.94 -0.28
CA LEU A 94 5.55 -7.44 -1.65
C LEU A 94 4.29 -7.12 -2.47
N VAL A 95 3.10 -7.30 -1.89
CA VAL A 95 1.84 -6.91 -2.53
C VAL A 95 1.81 -5.40 -2.77
N GLY A 96 2.25 -4.59 -1.80
CA GLY A 96 2.35 -3.14 -1.95
C GLY A 96 3.27 -2.72 -3.09
N LEU A 97 4.43 -3.39 -3.22
CA LEU A 97 5.36 -3.19 -4.33
C LEU A 97 4.73 -3.55 -5.68
N GLY A 98 4.03 -4.69 -5.76
CA GLY A 98 3.34 -5.11 -6.98
C GLY A 98 2.28 -4.09 -7.41
N LEU A 99 1.45 -3.64 -6.48
CA LEU A 99 0.42 -2.62 -6.74
C LEU A 99 1.04 -1.29 -7.16
N ALA A 100 2.10 -0.84 -6.49
CA ALA A 100 2.84 0.36 -6.86
C ALA A 100 3.44 0.26 -8.27
N GLY A 101 4.03 -0.90 -8.61
CA GLY A 101 4.58 -1.15 -9.94
C GLY A 101 3.52 -1.10 -11.04
N LEU A 102 2.35 -1.70 -10.80
CA LEU A 102 1.23 -1.63 -11.74
C LEU A 102 0.71 -0.20 -11.94
N LEU A 103 0.65 0.61 -10.86
CA LEU A 103 0.27 2.02 -10.98
C LEU A 103 1.30 2.84 -11.76
N VAL A 104 2.60 2.64 -11.51
CA VAL A 104 3.67 3.28 -12.29
C VAL A 104 3.51 2.97 -13.79
N LEU A 105 3.25 1.72 -14.14
CA LEU A 105 3.01 1.35 -15.54
C LEU A 105 1.76 2.01 -16.11
N GLY A 106 0.69 2.09 -15.31
CA GLY A 106 -0.54 2.80 -15.68
C GLY A 106 -0.29 4.29 -15.95
N ASP A 107 0.36 4.99 -15.02
CA ASP A 107 0.65 6.41 -15.18
C ASP A 107 1.59 6.69 -16.34
N LEU A 108 2.60 5.83 -16.58
CA LEU A 108 3.46 5.99 -17.76
C LEU A 108 2.67 5.81 -19.06
N ALA A 109 1.76 4.83 -19.12
CA ALA A 109 0.93 4.63 -20.31
C ALA A 109 0.03 5.85 -20.58
N PHE A 110 -0.61 6.40 -19.54
CA PHE A 110 -1.48 7.57 -19.68
C PHE A 110 -0.73 8.90 -19.80
N ALA A 111 0.47 9.05 -19.23
CA ALA A 111 1.28 10.25 -19.43
C ALA A 111 1.74 10.39 -20.90
N LEU A 112 1.86 9.27 -21.62
CA LEU A 112 2.25 9.24 -23.03
C LEU A 112 1.07 9.33 -24.01
N SER A 113 -0.15 9.01 -23.57
CA SER A 113 -1.30 8.83 -24.48
C SER A 113 -2.60 9.50 -24.03
N GLY A 114 -2.71 9.93 -22.78
CA GLY A 114 -3.92 10.45 -22.17
C GLY A 114 -4.02 11.97 -22.19
N GLU A 115 -5.21 12.45 -21.84
CA GLU A 115 -5.55 13.88 -21.87
C GLU A 115 -5.04 14.67 -20.64
N LEU A 116 -4.67 13.96 -19.57
CA LEU A 116 -4.30 14.56 -18.27
C LEU A 116 -2.85 14.23 -17.85
N PRO A 117 -1.83 14.46 -18.70
CA PRO A 117 -0.47 13.97 -18.47
C PRO A 117 0.17 14.54 -17.18
N LEU A 118 -0.14 15.78 -16.82
CA LEU A 118 0.36 16.39 -15.57
C LEU A 118 -0.22 15.74 -14.32
N TRP A 119 -1.48 15.28 -14.37
CA TRP A 119 -2.11 14.60 -13.24
C TRP A 119 -1.56 13.18 -13.06
N HIS A 120 -1.26 12.49 -14.16
CA HIS A 120 -0.53 11.21 -14.12
C HIS A 120 0.91 11.37 -13.65
N ALA A 121 1.57 12.51 -13.90
CA ALA A 121 2.87 12.77 -13.27
C ALA A 121 2.78 12.86 -11.74
N GLY A 122 1.69 13.44 -11.23
CA GLY A 122 1.36 13.41 -9.79
C GLY A 122 1.07 12.00 -9.27
N GLY A 123 0.29 11.22 -10.03
CA GLY A 123 0.03 9.80 -9.74
C GLY A 123 1.31 8.97 -9.65
N LEU A 124 2.21 9.18 -10.62
CA LEU A 124 3.49 8.51 -10.72
C LEU A 124 4.35 8.78 -9.49
N LEU A 125 4.40 10.03 -9.03
CA LEU A 125 5.10 10.38 -7.79
C LEU A 125 4.53 9.64 -6.58
N LEU A 126 3.19 9.58 -6.44
CA LEU A 126 2.54 8.84 -5.36
C LEU A 126 2.85 7.34 -5.43
N ALA A 127 2.80 6.74 -6.62
CA ALA A 127 3.10 5.33 -6.84
C ALA A 127 4.57 5.01 -6.49
N LEU A 128 5.51 5.88 -6.86
CA LEU A 128 6.93 5.74 -6.52
C LEU A 128 7.18 5.87 -5.01
N LEU A 129 6.52 6.82 -4.34
CA LEU A 129 6.60 6.97 -2.88
C LEU A 129 6.04 5.75 -2.17
N LEU A 130 4.92 5.21 -2.66
CA LEU A 130 4.29 4.00 -2.15
C LEU A 130 5.24 2.80 -2.30
N GLY A 131 5.77 2.59 -3.49
CA GLY A 131 6.72 1.52 -3.78
C GLY A 131 7.99 1.64 -2.93
N ARG A 132 8.54 2.85 -2.77
CA ARG A 132 9.69 3.11 -1.88
C ARG A 132 9.38 2.76 -0.43
N GLN A 133 8.20 3.12 0.07
CA GLN A 133 7.81 2.82 1.44
C GLN A 133 7.62 1.31 1.66
N ALA A 134 6.95 0.64 0.72
CA ALA A 134 6.78 -0.81 0.74
C ALA A 134 8.14 -1.55 0.65
N TRP A 135 9.06 -1.07 -0.20
CA TRP A 135 10.42 -1.61 -0.31
C TRP A 135 11.20 -1.54 1.00
N ARG A 136 11.08 -0.42 1.73
CA ARG A 136 11.76 -0.21 3.02
C ARG A 136 11.23 -1.11 4.13
N LEU A 137 9.96 -1.50 4.03
CA LEU A 137 9.28 -2.37 4.99
C LEU A 137 9.38 -3.85 4.64
N ARG A 138 9.95 -4.21 3.48
CA ARG A 138 10.15 -5.60 3.11
C ARG A 138 11.06 -6.27 4.15
N PRO A 139 10.76 -7.52 4.57
CA PRO A 139 11.73 -8.28 5.34
C PRO A 139 12.98 -8.47 4.48
N VAL A 140 14.11 -8.02 5.00
CA VAL A 140 15.41 -8.51 4.52
C VAL A 140 15.54 -9.87 5.17
N GLY A 141 15.51 -10.94 4.38
CA GLY A 141 15.55 -12.30 4.92
C GLY A 141 16.72 -12.46 5.89
N GLU A 142 16.50 -13.21 6.96
CA GLU A 142 17.57 -14.05 7.49
C GLU A 142 18.07 -14.89 6.31
N ASP A 143 19.36 -14.80 6.02
CA ASP A 143 20.02 -15.65 5.04
C ASP A 143 19.70 -17.12 5.33
N ASN A 144 19.56 -17.92 4.25
CA ASN A 144 19.42 -19.38 4.30
C ASN A 144 20.36 -20.06 5.29
#